data_AF-A0A1T4NXL0-F1
#
_entry.id   AF-A0A1T4NXL0-F1
#
_cell.length_a   1.000
_cell.length_b   1.000
_cell.length_c   1.000
_cell.angle_alpha   90.00
_cell.angle_beta   90.00
_cell.angle_gamma   90.00
#
_symmetry.space_group_name_H-M   'P 1'
#
loop_
_entity.id
_entity.type
_entity.pdbx_description
1 polymer ?
#
loop_
_entity_poly.entity_id
_entity_poly.type
_entity_poly.pdbx_seq_one_letter_code
_entity_poly.pdbx_strand_id
1 'polypeptide(L)'
;MKPGFHTIAHHYAVNLVLYFLGLHNINMGRLKVRTALYAKETFPELSIQVISVELQEWGIRHTLKTAPCSITGAGIFPTMAVVSIQEQEALVVVEKVEGQLVHLQYASADRATFAVSELTVLHYLDIHGIVIDKAFCASNEQDDLTKREAYADTIFAVEDFFSAEECGYMINYCEQHHLFNRSMTGAADGTSEVTGNRTSYSAFITNCRQDTLFNNIVERAADLMEVEAACVEDLQCVRYGPGQEYRPHFDSFERGPKRKATLLVYLNDDFEGGETIFPEIGVSVSPRKGMALAFMNLDEQHNDLIYSLHGGAPVTDGTKFACNIWIH
;
A
#
# COMPACT_ATOMS: atom_id res chain seq x y z
N MET A 1 4.27 25.81 7.52
CA MET A 1 4.91 24.50 7.77
C MET A 1 4.12 23.49 6.99
N LYS A 2 4.73 22.86 5.98
CA LYS A 2 4.01 21.96 5.05
C LYS A 2 4.02 20.54 5.62
N PRO A 3 2.88 19.84 5.70
CA PRO A 3 2.89 18.41 5.97
C PRO A 3 3.57 17.70 4.78
N GLY A 4 4.56 16.87 5.07
CA GLY A 4 5.32 16.11 4.09
C GLY A 4 4.39 15.17 3.30
N PHE A 5 4.41 15.28 1.98
CA PHE A 5 3.72 14.34 1.11
C PHE A 5 4.60 13.09 0.98
N HIS A 6 4.24 11.99 1.64
CA HIS A 6 5.03 10.76 1.48
C HIS A 6 4.64 10.05 0.19
N THR A 7 5.60 9.96 -0.72
CA THR A 7 5.42 9.43 -2.08
C THR A 7 5.30 7.90 -2.09
N ILE A 8 4.87 7.32 -3.22
CA ILE A 8 4.94 5.86 -3.49
C ILE A 8 6.33 5.29 -3.15
N ALA A 9 7.40 6.03 -3.43
CA ALA A 9 8.77 5.62 -3.09
C ALA A 9 8.99 5.43 -1.58
N HIS A 10 8.35 6.24 -0.72
CA HIS A 10 8.40 6.03 0.73
C HIS A 10 7.72 4.71 1.10
N HIS A 11 6.55 4.44 0.52
CA HIS A 11 5.82 3.19 0.80
C HIS A 11 6.64 1.96 0.41
N TYR A 12 7.34 2.01 -0.73
CA TYR A 12 8.27 0.96 -1.16
C TYR A 12 9.44 0.79 -0.20
N ALA A 13 10.06 1.89 0.24
CA ALA A 13 11.17 1.84 1.19
C ALA A 13 10.72 1.19 2.51
N VAL A 14 9.56 1.60 3.01
CA VAL A 14 8.96 1.05 4.23
C VAL A 14 8.73 -0.46 4.11
N ASN A 15 8.08 -0.93 3.04
CA ASN A 15 7.81 -2.36 2.86
C ASN A 15 9.11 -3.17 2.74
N LEU A 16 10.11 -2.64 2.03
CA LEU A 16 11.41 -3.29 1.88
C LEU A 16 12.12 -3.41 3.24
N VAL A 17 12.13 -2.35 4.05
CA VAL A 17 12.72 -2.35 5.39
C VAL A 17 11.99 -3.33 6.30
N LEU A 18 10.66 -3.30 6.33
CA LEU A 18 9.85 -4.24 7.12
C LEU A 18 10.11 -5.70 6.75
N TYR A 19 10.22 -5.99 5.45
CA TYR A 19 10.51 -7.33 4.96
C TYR A 19 11.91 -7.79 5.39
N PHE A 20 12.91 -6.93 5.20
CA PHE A 20 14.28 -7.16 5.64
C PHE A 20 14.35 -7.47 7.16
N LEU A 21 13.68 -6.68 7.99
CA LEU A 21 13.64 -6.89 9.44
C LEU A 21 12.99 -8.24 9.80
N GLY A 22 11.92 -8.61 9.10
CA GLY A 22 11.23 -9.89 9.26
C GLY A 22 12.12 -11.09 8.93
N LEU A 23 12.90 -11.05 7.83
CA LEU A 23 13.84 -12.11 7.49
C LEU A 23 14.89 -12.36 8.57
N HIS A 24 15.29 -11.31 9.29
CA HIS A 24 16.25 -11.38 10.40
C HIS A 24 15.60 -11.65 11.77
N ASN A 25 14.29 -11.94 11.79
CA ASN A 25 13.51 -12.13 13.02
C ASN A 25 13.67 -10.97 14.03
N ILE A 26 13.85 -9.75 13.53
CA ILE A 26 13.96 -8.57 14.38
C ILE A 26 12.56 -8.14 14.78
N ASN A 27 12.20 -8.43 16.04
CA ASN A 27 10.88 -8.13 16.57
C ASN A 27 10.75 -6.64 16.94
N MET A 28 10.50 -5.81 15.93
CA MET A 28 10.05 -4.42 16.09
C MET A 28 8.62 -4.29 15.58
N GLY A 29 7.80 -3.49 16.27
CA GLY A 29 6.44 -3.21 15.84
C GLY A 29 6.44 -2.56 14.45
N ARG A 30 5.71 -3.15 13.50
CA ARG A 30 5.59 -2.64 12.11
C ARG A 30 5.19 -1.18 12.10
N LEU A 31 4.17 -0.83 12.87
CA LEU A 31 3.70 0.52 13.03
C LEU A 31 4.81 1.48 13.44
N LYS A 32 5.70 1.09 14.35
CA LYS A 32 6.76 1.98 14.82
C LYS A 32 7.77 2.29 13.72
N VAL A 33 8.18 1.27 12.98
CA VAL A 33 9.03 1.41 11.80
C VAL A 33 8.35 2.30 10.76
N ARG A 34 7.07 2.05 10.48
CA ARG A 34 6.28 2.89 9.57
C ARG A 34 6.25 4.35 10.06
N THR A 35 5.85 4.61 11.30
CA THR A 35 5.77 5.96 11.88
C THR A 35 7.10 6.68 11.82
N ALA A 36 8.21 5.99 12.14
CA ALA A 36 9.54 6.58 12.06
C ALA A 36 9.91 6.97 10.63
N LEU A 37 9.67 6.10 9.65
CA LEU A 37 9.97 6.35 8.24
C LEU A 37 9.02 7.40 7.61
N TYR A 38 7.74 7.38 7.97
CA TYR A 38 6.75 8.38 7.58
C TYR A 38 6.88 9.69 8.36
N ALA A 39 7.70 9.79 9.41
CA ALA A 39 8.01 11.10 10.00
C ALA A 39 9.07 11.86 9.19
N LYS A 40 9.76 11.21 8.24
CA LYS A 40 10.88 11.80 7.50
C LYS A 40 10.34 12.66 6.35
N GLU A 41 10.90 13.86 6.21
CA GLU A 41 10.44 14.84 5.23
C GLU A 41 10.79 14.49 3.77
N THR A 42 11.82 13.65 3.54
CA THR A 42 12.27 13.29 2.19
C THR A 42 12.82 11.86 2.09
N PHE A 43 12.21 11.04 1.23
CA PHE A 43 12.80 9.87 0.54
C PHE A 43 12.56 10.02 -0.98
N PRO A 44 13.36 10.84 -1.67
CA PRO A 44 13.20 11.03 -3.10
C PRO A 44 13.78 9.86 -3.91
N GLU A 45 14.72 9.12 -3.33
CA GLU A 45 15.38 7.96 -3.93
C GLU A 45 15.45 6.87 -2.87
N LEU A 46 15.16 5.62 -3.24
CA LEU A 46 15.36 4.43 -2.41
C LEU A 46 16.86 4.26 -2.13
N SER A 47 17.38 5.07 -1.21
CA SER A 47 18.80 5.13 -0.88
C SER A 47 19.11 4.18 0.26
N ILE A 48 20.03 3.25 -0.01
CA ILE A 48 20.56 2.33 0.99
C ILE A 48 21.30 3.06 2.12
N GLN A 49 21.83 4.26 1.85
CA GLN A 49 22.48 5.12 2.84
C GLN A 49 21.46 5.69 3.84
N VAL A 50 20.30 6.14 3.37
CA VAL A 50 19.24 6.64 4.26
C VAL A 50 18.73 5.50 5.14
N ILE A 51 18.43 4.34 4.54
CA ILE A 51 18.01 3.14 5.30
C ILE A 51 19.08 2.73 6.32
N SER A 52 20.37 2.81 5.95
CA SER A 52 21.48 2.54 6.86
C SER A 52 21.46 3.44 8.10
N VAL A 53 21.23 4.75 7.92
CA VAL A 53 21.12 5.69 9.05
C VAL A 53 19.94 5.32 9.95
N GLU A 54 18.76 5.04 9.38
CA GLU A 54 17.57 4.67 10.16
C GLU A 54 17.79 3.42 10.99
N LEU A 55 18.37 2.37 10.39
CA LEU A 55 18.67 1.14 11.10
C LEU A 55 19.65 1.38 12.27
N GLN A 56 20.63 2.29 12.12
CA GLN A 56 21.53 2.68 13.22
C GLN A 56 20.78 3.42 14.34
N GLU A 57 19.88 4.34 13.99
CA GLU A 57 19.02 5.05 14.94
C GLU A 57 18.12 4.08 15.73
N TRP A 58 17.71 2.96 15.12
CA TRP A 58 16.93 1.91 15.79
C TRP A 58 17.79 0.88 16.56
N GLY A 59 19.11 1.11 16.62
CA GLY A 59 20.09 0.30 17.35
C GLY A 59 20.68 -0.87 16.55
N ILE A 60 20.29 -1.07 15.30
CA ILE A 60 20.73 -2.19 14.47
C ILE A 60 22.13 -1.92 13.94
N ARG A 61 23.10 -2.70 14.42
CA ARG A 61 24.50 -2.61 13.98
C ARG A 61 24.68 -3.28 12.63
N HIS A 62 25.20 -2.53 11.68
CA HIS A 62 25.54 -3.01 10.35
C HIS A 62 26.65 -2.16 9.75
N THR A 63 27.23 -2.63 8.66
CA THR A 63 28.23 -1.90 7.88
C THR A 63 27.72 -1.74 6.46
N LEU A 64 27.71 -0.50 5.96
CA LEU A 64 27.50 -0.22 4.54
C LEU A 64 28.80 -0.51 3.79
N LYS A 65 28.72 -1.37 2.76
CA LYS A 65 29.87 -1.73 1.91
C LYS A 65 29.68 -1.22 0.48
N THR A 66 30.78 -0.79 -0.13
CA THR A 66 30.88 -0.28 -1.52
C THR A 66 31.89 -1.13 -2.27
N ALA A 67 31.45 -2.04 -3.13
CA ALA A 67 32.28 -2.77 -4.11
C ALA A 67 31.41 -3.87 -4.74
N PRO A 68 31.70 -4.30 -5.98
CA PRO A 68 31.13 -5.54 -6.48
C PRO A 68 31.53 -6.68 -5.54
N CYS A 69 30.56 -7.22 -4.81
CA CYS A 69 30.66 -8.56 -4.27
C CYS A 69 30.10 -9.49 -5.33
N SER A 70 30.87 -10.50 -5.72
CA SER A 70 30.30 -11.65 -6.40
C SER A 70 29.47 -12.40 -5.36
N ILE A 71 28.15 -12.40 -5.53
CA ILE A 71 27.23 -13.23 -4.73
C ILE A 71 27.65 -14.68 -4.98
N THR A 72 28.50 -15.23 -4.12
CA THR A 72 29.04 -16.58 -4.24
C THR A 72 28.53 -17.42 -3.07
N GLY A 73 28.18 -18.66 -3.39
CA GLY A 73 27.37 -19.52 -2.51
C GLY A 73 27.95 -19.75 -1.11
N ALA A 74 27.01 -20.07 -0.21
CA ALA A 74 27.15 -20.51 1.17
C ALA A 74 27.71 -19.48 2.18
N GLY A 75 26.92 -18.42 2.45
CA GLY A 75 26.85 -17.87 3.80
C GLY A 75 27.07 -16.37 3.96
N ILE A 76 27.40 -15.62 2.90
CA ILE A 76 27.54 -14.16 2.95
C ILE A 76 26.89 -13.55 1.71
N PHE A 77 25.56 -13.42 1.74
CA PHE A 77 24.85 -12.60 0.76
C PHE A 77 24.17 -11.44 1.49
N PRO A 78 24.24 -10.22 0.94
CA PRO A 78 23.62 -9.08 1.57
C PRO A 78 22.10 -9.18 1.53
N THR A 79 21.45 -9.13 2.69
CA THR A 79 19.98 -9.18 2.73
C THR A 79 19.35 -7.92 2.15
N MET A 80 20.06 -6.79 2.06
CA MET A 80 19.62 -5.62 1.29
C MET A 80 20.77 -5.09 0.44
N ALA A 81 20.52 -4.87 -0.85
CA ALA A 81 21.53 -4.47 -1.82
C ALA A 81 20.96 -3.54 -2.90
N VAL A 82 21.81 -2.67 -3.44
CA VAL A 82 21.59 -2.01 -4.73
C VAL A 82 22.26 -2.88 -5.78
N VAL A 83 21.47 -3.40 -6.73
CA VAL A 83 21.95 -4.23 -7.83
C VAL A 83 21.73 -3.54 -9.16
N SER A 84 22.64 -3.73 -10.11
CA SER A 84 22.46 -3.37 -11.51
C SER A 84 22.09 -4.62 -12.32
N ILE A 85 20.96 -4.55 -13.02
CA ILE A 85 20.42 -5.60 -13.90
C ILE A 85 20.16 -4.96 -15.25
N GLN A 86 20.81 -5.43 -16.32
CA GLN A 86 20.69 -4.84 -17.66
C GLN A 86 20.85 -3.30 -17.67
N GLU A 87 21.84 -2.79 -16.93
CA GLU A 87 22.15 -1.36 -16.76
C GLU A 87 21.11 -0.53 -15.97
N GLN A 88 20.09 -1.17 -15.39
CA GLN A 88 19.15 -0.52 -14.46
C GLN A 88 19.48 -0.83 -13.01
N GLU A 89 19.55 0.19 -12.17
CA GLU A 89 19.79 0.04 -10.73
C GLU A 89 18.49 -0.17 -9.97
N ALA A 90 18.50 -1.11 -9.03
CA ALA A 90 17.36 -1.37 -8.16
C ALA A 90 17.82 -1.69 -6.73
N LEU A 91 17.12 -1.12 -5.75
CA LEU A 91 17.23 -1.54 -4.35
C LEU A 91 16.38 -2.80 -4.15
N VAL A 92 17.00 -3.86 -3.66
CA VAL A 92 16.40 -5.19 -3.49
C VAL A 92 16.76 -5.80 -2.15
N VAL A 93 15.93 -6.74 -1.70
CA VAL A 93 16.27 -7.70 -0.66
C VAL A 93 16.68 -9.01 -1.30
N VAL A 94 17.86 -9.53 -0.97
CA VAL A 94 18.27 -10.88 -1.40
C VAL A 94 17.68 -11.89 -0.42
N GLU A 95 16.70 -12.66 -0.88
CA GLU A 95 15.99 -13.64 -0.03
C GLU A 95 16.83 -14.89 0.19
N LYS A 96 17.37 -15.44 -0.91
CA LYS A 96 18.17 -16.66 -0.91
C LYS A 96 19.04 -16.76 -2.16
N VAL A 97 20.10 -17.55 -2.04
CA VAL A 97 21.01 -17.91 -3.14
C VAL A 97 21.09 -19.42 -3.23
N GLU A 98 20.64 -19.98 -4.36
CA GLU A 98 20.59 -21.42 -4.62
C GLU A 98 21.49 -21.76 -5.82
N GLY A 99 22.70 -22.23 -5.54
CA GLY A 99 23.69 -22.52 -6.59
C GLY A 99 24.14 -21.24 -7.31
N GLN A 100 23.74 -21.09 -8.58
CA GLN A 100 24.02 -19.93 -9.43
C GLN A 100 22.79 -19.02 -9.62
N LEU A 101 21.74 -19.22 -8.81
CA LEU A 101 20.52 -18.43 -8.84
C LEU A 101 20.41 -17.57 -7.60
N VAL A 102 19.97 -16.32 -7.79
CA VAL A 102 19.69 -15.36 -6.73
C VAL A 102 18.21 -15.02 -6.79
N HIS A 103 17.55 -15.14 -5.64
CA HIS A 103 16.15 -14.77 -5.48
C HIS A 103 16.07 -13.42 -4.80
N LEU A 104 15.44 -12.47 -5.49
CA LEU A 104 15.35 -11.07 -5.09
C LEU A 104 13.89 -10.71 -4.82
N GLN A 105 13.68 -9.89 -3.79
CA GLN A 105 12.44 -9.16 -3.58
C GLN A 105 12.68 -7.67 -3.79
N TYR A 106 11.90 -7.07 -4.68
CA TYR A 106 11.88 -5.63 -4.90
C TYR A 106 11.08 -4.92 -3.82
N ALA A 107 11.25 -3.61 -3.73
CA ALA A 107 10.50 -2.76 -2.81
C ALA A 107 8.99 -2.75 -3.12
N SER A 108 8.60 -3.08 -4.35
CA SER A 108 7.20 -3.37 -4.73
C SER A 108 6.66 -4.65 -4.09
N ALA A 109 7.49 -5.52 -3.51
CA ALA A 109 7.21 -6.90 -3.12
C ALA A 109 7.16 -7.91 -4.28
N ASP A 110 7.49 -7.48 -5.50
CA ASP A 110 7.67 -8.43 -6.61
C ASP A 110 8.91 -9.27 -6.38
N ARG A 111 8.82 -10.56 -6.76
CA ARG A 111 9.91 -11.51 -6.66
C ARG A 111 10.43 -11.86 -8.02
N ALA A 112 11.75 -11.90 -8.15
CA ALA A 112 12.41 -12.33 -9.37
C ALA A 112 13.58 -13.24 -9.05
N THR A 113 13.91 -14.10 -10.01
CA THR A 113 15.06 -14.99 -9.93
C THR A 113 15.97 -14.68 -11.11
N PHE A 114 17.24 -14.45 -10.82
CA PHE A 114 18.27 -14.15 -11.81
C PHE A 114 19.45 -15.10 -11.65
N ALA A 115 20.20 -15.32 -12.73
CA ALA A 115 21.51 -15.94 -12.61
C ALA A 115 22.48 -14.96 -11.93
N VAL A 116 23.38 -15.46 -11.09
CA VAL A 116 24.43 -14.64 -10.43
C VAL A 116 25.21 -13.82 -11.46
N SER A 117 25.46 -14.37 -12.64
CA SER A 117 26.17 -13.70 -13.74
C SER A 117 25.44 -12.50 -14.35
N GLU A 118 24.15 -12.36 -14.09
CA GLU A 118 23.31 -11.26 -14.62
C GLU A 118 23.27 -10.06 -13.66
N LEU A 119 23.82 -10.20 -12.45
CA LEU A 119 23.73 -9.20 -11.39
C LEU A 119 25.10 -8.57 -11.10
N THR A 120 25.12 -7.24 -11.02
CA THR A 120 26.24 -6.51 -10.40
C THR A 120 25.77 -5.87 -9.10
N VAL A 121 26.33 -6.29 -7.96
CA VAL A 121 26.04 -5.63 -6.67
C VAL A 121 26.86 -4.34 -6.58
N LEU A 122 26.19 -3.21 -6.36
CA LEU A 122 26.82 -1.90 -6.25
C LEU A 122 27.08 -1.54 -4.78
N HIS A 123 26.05 -1.72 -3.94
CA HIS A 123 26.07 -1.39 -2.53
C HIS A 123 25.30 -2.43 -1.73
N TYR A 124 25.71 -2.66 -0.48
CA TYR A 124 24.94 -3.54 0.39
C TYR A 124 25.10 -3.30 1.89
N LEU A 125 24.10 -3.74 2.66
CA LEU A 125 24.12 -3.75 4.12
C LEU A 125 24.53 -5.13 4.65
N ASP A 126 25.64 -5.17 5.38
CA ASP A 126 26.12 -6.35 6.11
C ASP A 126 25.79 -6.21 7.60
N ILE A 127 24.94 -7.07 8.14
CA ILE A 127 24.50 -7.01 9.53
C ILE A 127 25.45 -7.83 10.40
N HIS A 128 25.95 -7.21 11.47
CA HIS A 128 26.81 -7.88 12.43
C HIS A 128 26.26 -7.66 13.84
N GLY A 129 25.62 -8.69 14.39
CA GLY A 129 25.04 -8.66 15.72
C GLY A 129 23.83 -7.73 15.80
N ILE A 130 22.65 -8.30 16.01
CA ILE A 130 21.42 -7.52 16.19
C ILE A 130 21.42 -7.00 17.62
N VAL A 131 21.52 -5.68 17.77
CA VAL A 131 21.19 -4.98 19.00
C VAL A 131 19.88 -4.27 18.76
N ILE A 132 18.91 -4.50 19.64
CA ILE A 132 17.63 -3.80 19.58
C ILE A 132 17.73 -2.65 20.56
N ASP A 133 17.63 -1.40 20.06
CA ASP A 133 17.53 -0.27 20.96
C ASP A 133 16.22 -0.35 21.75
N LYS A 134 16.34 -0.59 23.05
CA LYS A 134 15.19 -0.65 23.96
C LYS A 134 14.48 0.69 24.05
N ALA A 135 15.15 1.83 23.89
CA ALA A 135 14.50 3.14 23.89
C ALA A 135 13.66 3.33 22.63
N PHE A 136 14.21 3.00 21.45
CA PHE A 136 13.43 2.89 20.24
C PHE A 136 12.34 1.82 20.33
N CYS A 137 12.44 0.78 21.16
CA CYS A 137 11.32 -0.15 21.36
C CYS A 137 10.34 0.27 22.47
N ALA A 138 10.71 1.21 23.35
CA ALA A 138 9.97 1.60 24.54
C ALA A 138 8.81 2.58 24.28
N SER A 139 8.10 2.42 23.15
CA SER A 139 6.70 2.87 23.11
C SER A 139 5.91 1.83 23.87
N ASN A 140 5.11 2.24 24.85
CA ASN A 140 4.30 1.30 25.61
C ASN A 140 3.41 0.53 24.61
N GLU A 141 3.56 -0.79 24.49
CA GLU A 141 2.76 -1.63 23.58
C GLU A 141 1.26 -1.39 23.82
N GLN A 142 0.91 -1.08 25.07
CA GLN A 142 -0.42 -0.65 25.48
C GLN A 142 -0.92 0.65 24.82
N ASP A 143 -0.07 1.65 24.61
CA ASP A 143 -0.46 2.91 23.94
C ASP A 143 -0.73 2.69 22.45
N ASP A 144 0.06 1.83 21.81
CA ASP A 144 -0.17 1.40 20.43
C ASP A 144 -1.49 0.63 20.31
N LEU A 145 -1.71 -0.38 21.16
CA LEU A 145 -2.97 -1.14 21.20
C LEU A 145 -4.19 -0.24 21.35
N THR A 146 -4.16 0.69 22.32
CA THR A 146 -5.26 1.64 22.52
C THR A 146 -5.52 2.48 21.27
N LYS A 147 -4.48 2.93 20.56
CA LYS A 147 -4.64 3.72 19.32
C LYS A 147 -5.18 2.89 18.16
N ARG A 148 -4.79 1.62 18.06
CA ARG A 148 -5.33 0.68 17.05
C ARG A 148 -6.81 0.40 17.29
N GLU A 149 -7.18 0.11 18.53
CA GLU A 149 -8.57 -0.10 18.93
C GLU A 149 -9.40 1.16 18.66
N ALA A 150 -8.89 2.33 19.06
CA ALA A 150 -9.56 3.60 18.81
C ALA A 150 -9.75 3.90 17.32
N TYR A 151 -8.78 3.57 16.46
CA TYR A 151 -8.96 3.74 15.02
C TYR A 151 -9.92 2.70 14.44
N ALA A 152 -9.85 1.43 14.89
CA ALA A 152 -10.77 0.39 14.45
C ALA A 152 -12.24 0.77 14.73
N ASP A 153 -12.52 1.44 15.86
CA ASP A 153 -13.85 1.96 16.20
C ASP A 153 -14.34 3.08 15.26
N THR A 154 -13.43 3.70 14.48
CA THR A 154 -13.79 4.69 13.46
C THR A 154 -14.14 4.07 12.11
N ILE A 155 -13.86 2.78 11.91
CA ILE A 155 -14.25 2.05 10.71
C ILE A 155 -15.67 1.54 10.90
N PHE A 156 -16.58 1.93 10.02
CA PHE A 156 -17.97 1.49 10.12
C PHE A 156 -18.53 1.08 8.76
N ALA A 157 -19.49 0.16 8.81
CA ALA A 157 -20.22 -0.31 7.65
C ALA A 157 -21.60 0.36 7.61
N VAL A 158 -22.02 0.76 6.41
CA VAL A 158 -23.37 1.21 6.11
C VAL A 158 -23.99 0.19 5.18
N GLU A 159 -24.87 -0.65 5.72
CA GLU A 159 -25.65 -1.60 4.92
C GLU A 159 -26.58 -0.86 3.97
N ASP A 160 -26.89 -1.48 2.83
CA ASP A 160 -27.82 -0.96 1.83
C ASP A 160 -27.51 0.48 1.37
N PHE A 161 -26.23 0.90 1.46
CA PHE A 161 -25.80 2.22 1.00
C PHE A 161 -26.02 2.38 -0.49
N PHE A 162 -25.72 1.34 -1.28
CA PHE A 162 -26.23 1.18 -2.64
C PHE A 162 -27.36 0.15 -2.65
N SER A 163 -28.41 0.41 -3.40
CA SER A 163 -29.40 -0.61 -3.72
C SER A 163 -28.80 -1.65 -4.69
N ALA A 164 -29.38 -2.85 -4.72
CA ALA A 164 -28.97 -3.88 -5.67
C ALA A 164 -29.08 -3.43 -7.14
N GLU A 165 -30.03 -2.54 -7.44
CA GLU A 165 -30.23 -1.93 -8.76
C GLU A 165 -29.10 -0.93 -9.09
N GLU A 166 -28.71 -0.08 -8.15
CA GLU A 166 -27.59 0.86 -8.30
C GLU A 166 -26.26 0.12 -8.52
N CYS A 167 -26.02 -0.96 -7.77
CA CYS A 167 -24.86 -1.82 -7.98
C CYS A 167 -24.82 -2.40 -9.39
N GLY A 168 -25.93 -2.99 -9.85
CA GLY A 168 -26.03 -3.56 -11.19
C GLY A 168 -25.90 -2.51 -12.29
N TYR A 169 -26.50 -1.34 -12.09
CA TYR A 169 -26.42 -0.22 -13.03
C TYR A 169 -24.97 0.23 -13.24
N MET A 170 -24.22 0.43 -12.16
CA MET A 170 -22.82 0.86 -12.25
C MET A 170 -21.95 -0.13 -13.01
N ILE A 171 -22.04 -1.43 -12.68
CA ILE A 171 -21.29 -2.48 -13.38
C ILE A 171 -21.63 -2.47 -14.86
N ASN A 172 -22.92 -2.49 -15.20
CA ASN A 172 -23.38 -2.51 -16.60
C ASN A 172 -22.94 -1.26 -17.35
N TYR A 173 -23.02 -0.08 -16.74
CA TYR A 173 -22.57 1.18 -17.33
C TYR A 173 -21.09 1.12 -17.70
N CYS A 174 -20.21 0.72 -16.76
CA CYS A 174 -18.78 0.62 -17.01
C CYS A 174 -18.42 -0.41 -18.10
N GLU A 175 -19.11 -1.55 -18.13
CA GLU A 175 -18.89 -2.60 -19.15
C GLU A 175 -19.37 -2.15 -20.54
N GLN A 176 -20.59 -1.61 -20.64
CA GLN A 176 -21.20 -1.19 -21.92
C GLN A 176 -20.45 -0.02 -22.56
N HIS A 177 -19.93 0.90 -21.75
CA HIS A 177 -19.13 2.02 -22.22
C HIS A 177 -17.64 1.68 -22.35
N HIS A 178 -17.23 0.43 -22.07
CA HIS A 178 -15.85 -0.04 -22.14
C HIS A 178 -14.85 0.83 -21.36
N LEU A 179 -15.24 1.27 -20.16
CA LEU A 179 -14.47 2.22 -19.35
C LEU A 179 -13.31 1.57 -18.58
N PHE A 180 -13.33 0.25 -18.41
CA PHE A 180 -12.31 -0.47 -17.65
C PHE A 180 -10.96 -0.46 -18.36
N ASN A 181 -9.99 0.16 -17.71
CA ASN A 181 -8.58 0.11 -18.09
C ASN A 181 -7.79 -0.61 -16.99
N ARG A 182 -6.63 -1.17 -17.33
CA ARG A 182 -5.71 -1.71 -16.31
C ARG A 182 -5.43 -0.61 -15.29
N SER A 183 -5.65 -0.88 -14.01
CA SER A 183 -5.41 0.13 -12.97
C SER A 183 -3.93 0.49 -12.93
N MET A 184 -3.64 1.78 -12.87
CA MET A 184 -2.30 2.33 -12.76
C MET A 184 -2.16 2.97 -11.38
N THR A 185 -1.00 2.80 -10.75
CA THR A 185 -0.63 3.58 -9.55
C THR A 185 0.13 4.80 -10.03
N GLY A 186 -0.23 6.01 -9.59
CA GLY A 186 0.41 7.24 -10.10
C GLY A 186 1.90 7.29 -9.75
N ALA A 187 2.80 7.21 -10.73
CA ALA A 187 4.23 7.34 -10.46
C ALA A 187 4.58 8.79 -10.06
N ALA A 188 5.68 8.94 -9.31
CA ALA A 188 6.13 10.21 -8.74
C ALA A 188 6.52 11.27 -9.78
N ASP A 189 6.52 10.96 -11.07
CA ASP A 189 6.86 11.86 -12.17
C ASP A 189 5.65 12.23 -13.05
N GLY A 190 4.44 11.78 -12.69
CA GLY A 190 3.23 12.02 -13.48
C GLY A 190 3.08 11.09 -14.68
N THR A 191 3.93 10.07 -14.81
CA THR A 191 3.72 8.96 -15.73
C THR A 191 2.92 7.85 -15.06
N SER A 192 2.03 7.23 -15.82
CA SER A 192 1.21 6.13 -15.32
C SER A 192 1.96 4.81 -15.58
N GLU A 193 2.52 4.21 -14.53
CA GLU A 193 3.18 2.91 -14.64
C GLU A 193 2.21 1.77 -14.26
N VAL A 194 2.25 0.70 -15.06
CA VAL A 194 1.58 -0.58 -14.74
C VAL A 194 2.44 -1.29 -13.69
N THR A 195 2.16 -1.07 -12.40
CA THR A 195 2.93 -1.71 -11.32
C THR A 195 2.27 -3.02 -10.86
N GLY A 196 3.07 -3.95 -10.33
CA GLY A 196 2.60 -5.23 -9.75
C GLY A 196 1.75 -5.09 -8.48
N ASN A 197 1.58 -3.88 -7.94
CA ASN A 197 0.90 -3.62 -6.67
C ASN A 197 -0.61 -3.58 -6.75
N ARG A 198 -1.14 -3.28 -7.94
CA ARG A 198 -2.57 -3.30 -8.23
C ARG A 198 -2.77 -4.02 -9.54
N THR A 199 -3.31 -5.22 -9.47
CA THR A 199 -3.51 -6.07 -10.66
C THR A 199 -4.91 -5.96 -11.24
N SER A 200 -5.74 -5.07 -10.68
CA SER A 200 -7.14 -4.85 -11.06
C SER A 200 -7.32 -3.97 -12.29
N TYR A 201 -8.58 -3.83 -12.67
CA TYR A 201 -9.06 -2.86 -13.66
C TYR A 201 -9.88 -1.79 -12.95
N SER A 202 -9.79 -0.55 -13.43
CA SER A 202 -10.54 0.60 -12.90
C SER A 202 -11.21 1.38 -14.02
N ALA A 203 -12.37 1.91 -13.72
CA ALA A 203 -13.16 2.80 -14.56
C ALA A 203 -13.55 4.03 -13.73
N PHE A 204 -13.07 5.21 -14.13
CA PHE A 204 -13.55 6.47 -13.57
C PHE A 204 -14.80 6.92 -14.31
N ILE A 205 -15.85 7.27 -13.57
CA ILE A 205 -17.10 7.77 -14.11
C ILE A 205 -17.07 9.30 -14.04
N THR A 206 -16.30 9.93 -14.94
CA THR A 206 -16.02 11.38 -14.89
C THR A 206 -17.22 12.28 -15.21
N ASN A 207 -18.29 11.69 -15.75
CA ASN A 207 -19.57 12.37 -15.97
C ASN A 207 -20.61 11.97 -14.90
N CYS A 208 -20.19 11.48 -13.73
CA CYS A 208 -21.10 11.01 -12.69
C CYS A 208 -22.14 12.07 -12.29
N ARG A 209 -21.80 13.36 -12.36
CA ARG A 209 -22.73 14.47 -12.04
C ARG A 209 -23.81 14.72 -13.11
N GLN A 210 -23.64 14.19 -14.32
CA GLN A 210 -24.62 14.34 -15.42
C GLN A 210 -25.64 13.20 -15.44
N ASP A 211 -25.29 12.04 -14.90
CA ASP A 211 -26.18 10.90 -14.73
C ASP A 211 -26.96 11.05 -13.41
N THR A 212 -28.29 10.95 -13.47
CA THR A 212 -29.14 11.16 -12.29
C THR A 212 -28.85 10.16 -11.18
N LEU A 213 -28.60 8.88 -11.50
CA LEU A 213 -28.35 7.85 -10.51
C LEU A 213 -26.99 8.06 -9.85
N PHE A 214 -25.94 8.31 -10.64
CA PHE A 214 -24.62 8.59 -10.08
C PHE A 214 -24.57 9.89 -9.29
N ASN A 215 -25.26 10.95 -9.72
CA ASN A 215 -25.34 12.18 -8.94
C ASN A 215 -26.01 11.94 -7.58
N ASN A 216 -27.11 11.19 -7.54
CA ASN A 216 -27.77 10.84 -6.28
C ASN A 216 -26.87 10.04 -5.32
N ILE A 217 -26.03 9.14 -5.86
CA ILE A 217 -25.02 8.42 -5.08
C ILE A 217 -24.01 9.39 -4.45
N VAL A 218 -23.56 10.38 -5.22
CA VAL A 218 -22.59 11.36 -4.73
C VAL A 218 -23.21 12.24 -3.65
N GLU A 219 -24.41 12.78 -3.87
CA GLU A 219 -25.13 13.57 -2.86
C GLU A 219 -25.32 12.74 -1.57
N ARG A 220 -25.70 11.46 -1.69
CA ARG A 220 -25.85 10.55 -0.55
C ARG A 220 -24.53 10.33 0.20
N ALA A 221 -23.40 10.21 -0.52
CA ALA A 221 -22.08 10.10 0.09
C ALA A 221 -21.67 11.40 0.79
N ALA A 222 -21.99 12.55 0.19
CA ALA A 222 -21.72 13.86 0.77
C ALA A 222 -22.51 14.08 2.07
N ASP A 223 -23.82 13.75 2.04
CA ASP A 223 -24.70 13.79 3.22
C ASP A 223 -24.20 12.87 4.33
N LEU A 224 -23.83 11.62 4.01
CA LEU A 224 -23.31 10.66 4.99
C LEU A 224 -22.02 11.16 5.66
N MET A 225 -21.16 11.82 4.89
CA MET A 225 -19.86 12.31 5.37
C MET A 225 -19.92 13.75 5.91
N GLU A 226 -21.11 14.36 5.91
CA GLU A 226 -21.36 15.75 6.33
C GLU A 226 -20.44 16.76 5.61
N VAL A 227 -20.32 16.61 4.29
CA VAL A 227 -19.54 17.49 3.41
C VAL A 227 -20.37 18.00 2.24
N GLU A 228 -19.88 19.04 1.56
CA GLU A 228 -20.46 19.47 0.29
C GLU A 228 -20.20 18.42 -0.80
N ALA A 229 -21.15 18.20 -1.72
CA ALA A 229 -20.98 17.25 -2.83
C ALA A 229 -19.78 17.58 -3.74
N ALA A 230 -19.28 18.82 -3.71
CA ALA A 230 -18.06 19.23 -4.40
C ALA A 230 -16.77 18.62 -3.80
N CYS A 231 -16.81 18.16 -2.54
CA CYS A 231 -15.69 17.46 -1.89
C CYS A 231 -15.58 15.99 -2.29
N VAL A 232 -16.61 15.44 -2.93
CA VAL A 232 -16.64 14.04 -3.38
C VAL A 232 -16.03 13.95 -4.77
N GLU A 233 -14.98 13.13 -4.95
CA GLU A 233 -14.37 12.89 -6.25
C GLU A 233 -15.33 12.18 -7.24
N ASP A 234 -14.89 12.01 -8.49
CA ASP A 234 -15.58 11.15 -9.42
C ASP A 234 -15.59 9.69 -8.92
N LEU A 235 -16.71 9.00 -9.12
CA LEU A 235 -16.85 7.60 -8.72
C LEU A 235 -15.86 6.72 -9.49
N GLN A 236 -15.15 5.84 -8.79
CA GLN A 236 -14.25 4.87 -9.42
C GLN A 236 -14.77 3.45 -9.21
N CYS A 237 -15.27 2.82 -10.28
CA CYS A 237 -15.57 1.39 -10.28
C CYS A 237 -14.30 0.57 -10.50
N VAL A 238 -14.14 -0.53 -9.75
CA VAL A 238 -12.97 -1.41 -9.81
C VAL A 238 -13.40 -2.86 -9.95
N ARG A 239 -12.61 -3.65 -10.69
CA ARG A 239 -12.88 -5.07 -10.96
C ARG A 239 -11.64 -5.92 -10.70
N TYR A 240 -11.82 -7.00 -9.93
CA TYR A 240 -10.79 -7.97 -9.56
C TYR A 240 -11.24 -9.38 -9.95
N GLY A 241 -10.51 -10.03 -10.86
CA GLY A 241 -10.67 -11.45 -11.17
C GLY A 241 -9.83 -12.36 -10.27
N PRO A 242 -9.87 -13.68 -10.45
CA PRO A 242 -9.12 -14.63 -9.63
C PRO A 242 -7.61 -14.34 -9.65
N GLY A 243 -6.99 -14.38 -8.47
CA GLY A 243 -5.59 -14.05 -8.22
C GLY A 243 -5.28 -12.54 -8.21
N GLN A 244 -6.23 -11.68 -8.56
CA GLN A 244 -6.02 -10.23 -8.50
C GLN A 244 -6.24 -9.71 -7.08
N GLU A 245 -5.42 -8.73 -6.71
CA GLU A 245 -5.40 -8.10 -5.39
C GLU A 245 -5.10 -6.60 -5.53
N TYR A 246 -5.27 -5.88 -4.42
CA TYR A 246 -4.66 -4.57 -4.25
C TYR A 246 -3.83 -4.60 -2.97
N ARG A 247 -2.51 -4.51 -3.13
CA ARG A 247 -1.60 -4.48 -1.99
C ARG A 247 -1.94 -3.34 -1.03
N PRO A 248 -1.64 -3.49 0.28
CA PRO A 248 -1.90 -2.45 1.26
C PRO A 248 -1.31 -1.10 0.84
N HIS A 249 -2.14 -0.07 0.83
CA HIS A 249 -1.81 1.28 0.41
C HIS A 249 -2.59 2.29 1.26
N PHE A 250 -2.32 3.56 1.03
CA PHE A 250 -3.09 4.64 1.62
C PHE A 250 -3.73 5.47 0.51
N ASP A 251 -4.95 5.94 0.74
CA ASP A 251 -5.66 6.77 -0.23
C ASP A 251 -5.24 8.24 -0.17
N SER A 252 -4.77 8.73 0.98
CA SER A 252 -4.40 10.15 1.18
C SER A 252 -2.97 10.51 0.74
N PHE A 253 -2.11 9.53 0.48
CA PHE A 253 -0.67 9.73 0.27
C PHE A 253 -0.26 10.03 -1.19
N GLU A 254 -1.22 10.18 -2.11
CA GLU A 254 -0.92 10.57 -3.49
C GLU A 254 -0.62 12.08 -3.61
N ARG A 255 0.13 12.48 -4.65
CA ARG A 255 0.45 13.89 -4.91
C ARG A 255 -0.82 14.62 -5.35
N GLY A 256 -1.50 15.29 -4.43
CA GLY A 256 -2.74 16.03 -4.71
C GLY A 256 -3.40 16.58 -3.44
N PRO A 257 -4.62 17.15 -3.55
CA PRO A 257 -5.46 17.39 -2.40
C PRO A 257 -5.64 16.06 -1.63
N LYS A 258 -5.42 16.08 -0.32
CA LYS A 258 -5.49 14.86 0.49
C LYS A 258 -6.94 14.38 0.54
N ARG A 259 -7.13 13.06 0.43
CA ARG A 259 -8.43 12.43 0.67
C ARG A 259 -8.61 12.27 2.17
N LYS A 260 -9.54 12.99 2.78
CA LYS A 260 -9.88 12.91 4.21
C LYS A 260 -10.48 11.55 4.59
N ALA A 261 -11.33 10.99 3.75
CA ALA A 261 -12.05 9.75 4.02
C ALA A 261 -12.32 8.95 2.74
N THR A 262 -12.74 7.71 2.93
CA THR A 262 -13.09 6.79 1.83
C THR A 262 -14.34 6.02 2.19
N LEU A 263 -15.26 5.95 1.22
CA LEU A 263 -16.33 4.96 1.20
C LEU A 263 -16.00 3.93 0.11
N LEU A 264 -15.80 2.68 0.52
CA LEU A 264 -15.62 1.56 -0.39
C LEU A 264 -16.91 0.75 -0.44
N VAL A 265 -17.63 0.83 -1.55
CA VAL A 265 -18.92 0.14 -1.74
C VAL A 265 -18.71 -1.15 -2.51
N TYR A 266 -19.20 -2.28 -1.99
CA TYR A 266 -19.13 -3.56 -2.72
C TYR A 266 -20.33 -3.71 -3.66
N LEU A 267 -20.09 -3.99 -4.94
CA LEU A 267 -21.13 -3.98 -5.97
C LEU A 267 -21.71 -5.38 -6.25
N ASN A 268 -21.06 -6.42 -5.75
CA ASN A 268 -21.52 -7.80 -5.81
C ASN A 268 -20.97 -8.62 -4.63
N ASP A 269 -21.39 -9.88 -4.55
CA ASP A 269 -21.05 -10.84 -3.49
C ASP A 269 -20.97 -12.30 -4.00
N ASP A 270 -21.03 -12.51 -5.32
CA ASP A 270 -20.85 -13.80 -5.99
C ASP A 270 -19.38 -14.09 -6.31
N PHE A 271 -18.53 -14.05 -5.28
CA PHE A 271 -17.09 -14.36 -5.37
C PHE A 271 -16.53 -14.88 -4.03
N GLU A 272 -15.35 -15.49 -4.06
CA GLU A 272 -14.63 -15.96 -2.87
C GLU A 272 -13.33 -15.18 -2.64
N GLY A 273 -12.98 -14.93 -1.37
CA GLY A 273 -11.86 -14.07 -0.97
C GLY A 273 -12.18 -12.59 -1.16
N GLY A 274 -11.17 -11.77 -1.49
CA GLY A 274 -11.41 -10.36 -1.81
C GLY A 274 -11.77 -9.46 -0.62
N GLU A 275 -11.45 -9.83 0.61
CA GLU A 275 -11.67 -9.01 1.79
C GLU A 275 -10.94 -7.66 1.72
N THR A 276 -11.48 -6.65 2.38
CA THR A 276 -10.73 -5.40 2.62
C THR A 276 -9.99 -5.52 3.95
N ILE A 277 -8.67 -5.50 3.88
CA ILE A 277 -7.79 -5.75 5.03
C ILE A 277 -7.15 -4.46 5.52
N PHE A 278 -7.03 -4.29 6.85
CA PHE A 278 -6.31 -3.21 7.52
C PHE A 278 -5.18 -3.81 8.36
N PRO A 279 -4.01 -4.09 7.75
CA PRO A 279 -2.96 -4.90 8.38
C PRO A 279 -2.37 -4.30 9.66
N GLU A 280 -2.37 -2.97 9.84
CA GLU A 280 -1.78 -2.36 11.04
C GLU A 280 -2.67 -2.53 12.29
N ILE A 281 -3.98 -2.66 12.10
CA ILE A 281 -4.95 -2.87 13.19
C ILE A 281 -5.49 -4.31 13.24
N GLY A 282 -5.11 -5.17 12.30
CA GLY A 282 -5.52 -6.58 12.29
C GLY A 282 -7.00 -6.81 11.95
N VAL A 283 -7.64 -5.85 11.27
CA VAL A 283 -9.05 -5.94 10.87
C VAL A 283 -9.16 -6.44 9.43
N SER A 284 -10.16 -7.28 9.17
CA SER A 284 -10.53 -7.75 7.83
C SER A 284 -12.05 -7.66 7.68
N VAL A 285 -12.51 -7.07 6.59
CA VAL A 285 -13.94 -6.86 6.31
C VAL A 285 -14.35 -7.65 5.08
N SER A 286 -15.30 -8.57 5.27
CA SER A 286 -15.88 -9.36 4.19
C SER A 286 -16.85 -8.50 3.36
N PRO A 287 -16.75 -8.53 2.02
CA PRO A 287 -17.65 -7.82 1.13
C PRO A 287 -19.10 -8.28 1.26
N ARG A 288 -20.03 -7.33 1.18
CA ARG A 288 -21.47 -7.60 1.02
C ARG A 288 -22.04 -6.63 0.01
N LYS A 289 -22.78 -7.13 -0.98
CA LYS A 289 -23.35 -6.29 -2.03
C LYS A 289 -24.19 -5.15 -1.43
N GLY A 290 -23.94 -3.93 -1.90
CA GLY A 290 -24.63 -2.72 -1.45
C GLY A 290 -24.05 -2.07 -0.19
N MET A 291 -23.26 -2.81 0.60
CA MET A 291 -22.62 -2.28 1.81
C MET A 291 -21.49 -1.31 1.44
N ALA A 292 -21.48 -0.14 2.07
CA ALA A 292 -20.34 0.78 2.07
C ALA A 292 -19.50 0.58 3.32
N LEU A 293 -18.19 0.43 3.15
CA LEU A 293 -17.22 0.48 4.23
C LEU A 293 -16.63 1.89 4.30
N ALA A 294 -16.82 2.58 5.41
CA ALA A 294 -16.33 3.93 5.65
C ALA A 294 -15.10 3.91 6.57
N PHE A 295 -14.06 4.65 6.21
CA PHE A 295 -12.88 4.84 7.06
C PHE A 295 -12.20 6.19 6.80
N MET A 296 -11.53 6.69 7.84
CA MET A 296 -10.81 7.97 7.81
C MET A 296 -9.35 7.76 7.39
N ASN A 297 -8.86 8.59 6.47
CA ASN A 297 -7.46 8.58 6.05
C ASN A 297 -6.63 9.64 6.78
N LEU A 298 -7.28 10.69 7.29
CA LEU A 298 -6.63 11.82 7.98
C LEU A 298 -7.17 12.01 9.39
N ASP A 299 -6.32 12.50 10.28
CA ASP A 299 -6.72 13.01 11.59
C ASP A 299 -7.33 14.42 11.48
N GLU A 300 -7.84 14.95 12.59
CA GLU A 300 -8.42 16.30 12.65
C GLU A 300 -7.40 17.40 12.31
N GLN A 301 -6.11 17.12 12.47
CA GLN A 301 -5.00 18.01 12.13
C GLN A 301 -4.53 17.83 10.67
N HIS A 302 -5.23 17.04 9.86
CA HIS A 302 -4.94 16.74 8.45
C HIS A 302 -3.62 15.98 8.22
N ASN A 303 -3.12 15.31 9.26
CA ASN A 303 -2.03 14.35 9.13
C ASN A 303 -2.59 12.99 8.73
N ASP A 304 -1.78 12.21 8.03
CA ASP A 304 -2.18 10.90 7.60
C ASP A 304 -2.29 9.91 8.76
N LEU A 305 -3.40 9.18 8.81
CA LEU A 305 -3.63 8.11 9.77
C LEU A 305 -2.95 6.86 9.27
N ILE A 306 -1.82 6.51 9.86
CA ILE A 306 -1.05 5.30 9.52
C ILE A 306 -1.86 4.00 9.67
N TYR A 307 -2.89 4.01 10.51
CA TYR A 307 -3.81 2.89 10.71
C TYR A 307 -4.80 2.69 9.54
N SER A 308 -4.95 3.70 8.67
CA SER A 308 -5.76 3.62 7.45
C SER A 308 -5.10 2.84 6.32
N LEU A 309 -3.90 2.29 6.55
CA LEU A 309 -3.26 1.40 5.61
C LEU A 309 -4.19 0.21 5.34
N HIS A 310 -4.64 0.08 4.10
CA HIS A 310 -5.63 -0.92 3.74
C HIS A 310 -5.36 -1.51 2.36
N GLY A 311 -5.86 -2.71 2.11
CA GLY A 311 -5.71 -3.41 0.82
C GLY A 311 -6.90 -4.30 0.51
N GLY A 312 -6.97 -4.77 -0.73
CA GLY A 312 -7.89 -5.82 -1.14
C GLY A 312 -7.17 -7.15 -1.20
N ALA A 313 -7.57 -8.11 -0.37
CA ALA A 313 -7.05 -9.47 -0.40
C ALA A 313 -7.28 -10.12 -1.78
N PRO A 314 -6.52 -11.15 -2.16
CA PRO A 314 -6.72 -11.84 -3.42
C PRO A 314 -8.14 -12.40 -3.55
N VAL A 315 -8.75 -12.19 -4.72
CA VAL A 315 -9.95 -12.94 -5.11
C VAL A 315 -9.52 -14.35 -5.48
N THR A 316 -10.21 -15.36 -4.98
CA THR A 316 -9.85 -16.77 -5.19
C THR A 316 -10.77 -17.46 -6.20
N ASP A 317 -12.05 -17.08 -6.24
CA ASP A 317 -13.02 -17.51 -7.25
C ASP A 317 -14.00 -16.36 -7.57
N GLY A 318 -14.57 -16.39 -8.78
CA GLY A 318 -15.49 -15.35 -9.25
C GLY A 318 -14.82 -14.03 -9.64
N THR A 319 -15.57 -12.93 -9.60
CA THR A 319 -15.06 -11.59 -9.91
C THR A 319 -15.65 -10.59 -8.94
N LYS A 320 -14.80 -9.87 -8.20
CA LYS A 320 -15.21 -8.80 -7.28
C LYS A 320 -15.32 -7.48 -8.02
N PHE A 321 -16.43 -6.78 -7.81
CA PHE A 321 -16.63 -5.38 -8.18
C PHE A 321 -16.81 -4.51 -6.94
N ALA A 322 -16.18 -3.34 -6.94
CA ALA A 322 -16.36 -2.34 -5.89
C ALA A 322 -16.35 -0.92 -6.48
N CYS A 323 -16.82 0.06 -5.71
CA CYS A 323 -16.76 1.47 -6.02
C CYS A 323 -15.99 2.21 -4.93
N ASN A 324 -14.91 2.89 -5.30
CA ASN A 324 -14.26 3.86 -4.43
C ASN A 324 -14.98 5.21 -4.55
N ILE A 325 -15.32 5.80 -3.42
CA ILE A 325 -15.81 7.16 -3.30
C ILE A 325 -14.87 7.89 -2.34
N TRP A 326 -14.08 8.80 -2.89
CA TRP A 326 -13.08 9.56 -2.13
C TRP A 326 -13.59 10.95 -1.77
N ILE A 327 -13.28 11.36 -0.55
CA ILE A 327 -13.73 12.63 0.01
C ILE A 327 -12.50 13.46 0.39
N HIS A 328 -12.44 14.71 -0.10
CA HIS A 328 -11.45 15.70 0.30
C HIS A 328 -11.85 16.47 1.55
#